data_AF-A0A2H3D2S0-F1
#
_entry.id   AF-A0A2H3D2S0-F1
#
_cell.length_a   1.000
_cell.length_b   1.000
_cell.length_c   1.000
_cell.angle_alpha   90.00
_cell.angle_beta   90.00
_cell.angle_gamma   90.00
#
_symmetry.space_group_name_H-M   'P 1'
#
loop_
_entity.id
_entity.type
_entity.pdbx_description
1 polymer ?
#
loop_
_entity_poly.entity_id
_entity_poly.type
_entity_poly.pdbx_seq_one_letter_code
_entity_poly.pdbx_strand_id
1 'polypeptide(L)'
;MQFFTLANFFVSLAAMAVVGRASPTPEPASAAIWTDAEFDHWLATTDAKITYYGNTSSNALAPRAALNTRITYCSSRIGNVCGGACTVYDGGAACLNAPDTVCLAATQNVGFCSSPGCVGDCTQLTDCIMFLEGGFCFTPDTKSILVSPL
;
A
#
# COMPACT_ATOMS: atom_id res chain seq x y z
N MET A 1 39.60 -40.16 62.59
CA MET A 1 40.50 -39.01 62.74
C MET A 1 40.71 -38.41 61.36
N GLN A 2 40.52 -37.10 61.21
CA GLN A 2 41.16 -36.23 60.20
C GLN A 2 40.66 -36.31 58.73
N PHE A 3 40.39 -35.26 57.93
CA PHE A 3 40.36 -33.78 58.03
C PHE A 3 39.46 -33.23 56.87
N PHE A 4 38.78 -32.12 57.13
CA PHE A 4 38.26 -31.03 56.26
C PHE A 4 38.46 -31.10 54.72
N THR A 5 37.42 -30.73 53.94
CA THR A 5 37.31 -29.41 53.27
C THR A 5 36.02 -29.27 52.45
N LEU A 6 35.35 -28.14 52.67
CA LEU A 6 34.17 -27.64 51.95
C LEU A 6 34.60 -27.03 50.61
N ALA A 7 33.91 -27.35 49.52
CA ALA A 7 33.95 -26.57 48.29
C ALA A 7 32.57 -26.51 47.65
N ASN A 8 31.79 -25.52 48.07
CA ASN A 8 30.59 -25.05 47.38
C ASN A 8 30.97 -24.54 45.98
N PHE A 9 30.60 -25.27 44.95
CA PHE A 9 30.57 -24.74 43.57
C PHE A 9 29.11 -24.52 43.19
N PHE A 10 28.60 -23.31 43.45
CA PHE A 10 27.36 -22.83 42.85
C PHE A 10 27.66 -22.45 41.39
N VAL A 11 27.31 -23.33 40.45
CA VAL A 11 27.30 -23.01 39.02
C VAL A 11 26.00 -22.27 38.70
N SER A 12 26.05 -20.94 38.66
CA SER A 12 24.94 -20.11 38.22
C SER A 12 24.77 -20.21 36.70
N LEU A 13 23.75 -20.94 36.26
CA LEU A 13 23.32 -21.01 34.85
C LEU A 13 22.56 -19.72 34.51
N ALA A 14 23.26 -18.72 33.98
CA ALA A 14 22.62 -17.52 33.43
C ALA A 14 22.02 -17.85 32.06
N ALA A 15 20.71 -18.11 32.02
CA ALA A 15 19.97 -18.24 30.78
C ALA A 15 19.89 -16.86 30.09
N MET A 16 20.64 -16.68 28.99
CA MET A 16 20.47 -15.52 28.11
C MET A 16 19.13 -15.64 27.38
N ALA A 17 18.15 -14.83 27.79
CA ALA A 17 16.92 -14.64 27.02
C ALA A 17 17.26 -13.87 25.73
N VAL A 18 17.43 -14.60 24.63
CA VAL A 18 17.48 -13.99 23.30
C VAL A 18 16.06 -13.50 23.00
N VAL A 19 15.82 -12.21 23.20
CA VAL A 19 14.62 -11.55 22.66
C VAL A 19 14.81 -11.50 21.15
N GLY A 20 14.31 -12.53 20.47
CA GLY A 20 14.17 -12.52 19.02
C GLY A 20 13.25 -11.37 18.66
N ARG A 21 13.84 -10.25 18.22
CA ARG A 21 13.09 -9.24 17.48
C ARG A 21 12.74 -9.88 16.16
N ALA A 22 11.51 -10.39 16.06
CA ALA A 22 10.91 -10.63 14.76
C ALA A 22 10.83 -9.26 14.08
N SER A 23 11.77 -8.97 13.18
CA SER A 23 11.53 -7.94 12.18
C SER A 23 10.33 -8.44 11.38
N PRO A 24 9.27 -7.64 11.19
CA PRO A 24 8.25 -7.99 10.23
C PRO A 24 8.98 -8.13 8.90
N THR A 25 9.02 -9.36 8.38
CA THR A 25 9.43 -9.58 6.99
C THR A 25 8.38 -8.83 6.19
N PRO A 26 8.75 -7.88 5.32
CA PRO A 26 7.80 -7.27 4.41
C PRO A 26 7.10 -8.41 3.69
N GLU A 27 5.81 -8.56 3.93
CA GLU A 27 5.00 -9.50 3.18
C GLU A 27 5.17 -9.13 1.71
N PRO A 28 5.53 -10.09 0.84
CA PRO A 28 5.51 -9.80 -0.59
C PRO A 28 4.11 -9.30 -0.90
N ALA A 29 3.97 -8.07 -1.39
CA ALA A 29 2.69 -7.43 -1.67
C ALA A 29 1.90 -8.31 -2.66
N SER A 30 1.09 -9.23 -2.12
CA SER A 30 0.35 -10.22 -2.90
C SER A 30 -1.07 -9.79 -3.20
N ALA A 31 -1.41 -8.53 -2.94
CA ALA A 31 -2.67 -7.95 -3.34
C ALA A 31 -2.46 -6.54 -3.89
N ALA A 32 -2.95 -6.32 -5.11
CA ALA A 32 -3.04 -5.01 -5.75
C ALA A 32 -3.97 -4.03 -4.99
N ILE A 33 -4.72 -4.56 -4.03
CA ILE A 33 -5.71 -3.85 -3.24
C ILE A 33 -5.13 -3.62 -1.84
N TRP A 34 -4.90 -2.35 -1.51
CA TRP A 34 -4.43 -1.94 -0.19
C TRP A 34 -5.59 -1.92 0.81
N THR A 35 -5.28 -2.17 2.07
CA THR A 35 -6.17 -1.78 3.17
C THR A 35 -6.13 -0.25 3.36
N ASP A 36 -7.18 0.32 3.96
CA ASP A 36 -7.20 1.74 4.29
C ASP A 36 -6.03 2.14 5.20
N ALA A 37 -5.61 1.25 6.11
CA ALA A 37 -4.48 1.49 7.02
C ALA A 37 -3.13 1.53 6.29
N GLU A 38 -2.91 0.65 5.30
CA GLU A 38 -1.71 0.67 4.46
C GLU A 38 -1.67 1.94 3.60
N PHE A 39 -2.82 2.34 3.06
CA PHE A 39 -2.95 3.58 2.29
C PHE A 39 -2.63 4.80 3.15
N ASP A 40 -3.20 4.90 4.35
CA ASP A 40 -2.97 6.01 5.27
C ASP A 40 -1.51 6.06 5.75
N HIS A 41 -0.89 4.90 5.98
CA HIS A 41 0.53 4.81 6.31
C HIS A 41 1.41 5.34 5.18
N TRP A 42 1.16 4.90 3.94
CA TRP A 42 1.90 5.38 2.77
C TRP A 42 1.77 6.91 2.62
N LEU A 43 0.55 7.45 2.72
CA LEU A 43 0.30 8.90 2.65
C LEU A 43 1.08 9.69 3.71
N ALA A 44 1.22 9.14 4.92
CA ALA A 44 1.91 9.81 6.03
C ALA A 44 3.44 9.80 5.89
N THR A 45 4.00 8.82 5.18
CA THR A 45 5.46 8.61 5.10
C THR A 45 6.08 8.97 3.76
N THR A 46 5.27 9.12 2.72
CA THR A 46 5.75 9.39 1.36
C THR A 46 6.27 10.82 1.21
N ASP A 47 7.33 10.97 0.43
CA ASP A 47 7.89 12.27 0.02
C ASP A 47 7.34 12.73 -1.35
N ALA A 48 6.39 11.99 -1.92
CA ALA A 48 5.75 12.32 -3.18
C ALA A 48 4.96 13.64 -3.09
N LYS A 49 5.00 14.42 -4.17
CA LYS A 49 4.12 15.59 -4.31
C LYS A 49 2.71 15.11 -4.67
N ILE A 50 1.81 15.15 -3.69
CA ILE A 50 0.44 14.64 -3.81
C ILE A 50 -0.56 15.77 -4.13
N THR A 51 -1.43 15.53 -5.10
CA THR A 51 -2.66 16.31 -5.32
C THR A 51 -3.86 15.49 -4.89
N TYR A 52 -4.75 16.02 -4.06
CA TYR A 52 -5.93 15.31 -3.56
C TYR A 52 -7.20 15.69 -4.34
N TYR A 53 -8.02 14.70 -4.68
CA TYR A 53 -9.35 14.84 -5.29
C TYR A 53 -10.37 14.01 -4.51
N GLY A 54 -11.60 14.53 -4.39
CA GLY A 54 -12.69 13.86 -3.67
C GLY A 54 -12.85 14.30 -2.21
N ASN A 55 -13.46 13.46 -1.37
CA ASN A 55 -13.72 13.79 0.03
C ASN A 55 -12.48 13.48 0.88
N THR A 56 -11.76 14.52 1.30
CA THR A 56 -10.53 14.40 2.09
C THR A 56 -10.77 14.38 3.61
N SER A 57 -12.02 14.40 4.07
CA SER A 57 -12.36 14.45 5.49
C SER A 57 -12.48 13.04 6.08
N SER A 58 -11.52 12.65 6.92
CA SER A 58 -11.57 11.44 7.77
C SER A 58 -12.59 11.60 8.91
N ASN A 59 -13.88 11.69 8.60
CA ASN A 59 -14.92 11.79 9.63
C ASN A 59 -15.48 10.40 9.93
N ALA A 60 -15.15 9.85 11.10
CA ALA A 60 -15.58 8.53 11.56
C ALA A 60 -17.12 8.39 11.71
N LEU A 61 -17.86 9.50 11.63
CA LEU A 61 -19.32 9.56 11.74
C LEU A 61 -20.01 9.94 10.41
N ALA A 62 -19.27 9.99 9.30
CA ALA A 62 -19.88 10.23 7.99
C ALA A 62 -20.91 9.10 7.69
N PRO A 63 -22.13 9.44 7.23
CA PRO A 63 -23.13 8.44 6.86
C PRO A 63 -22.49 7.47 5.88
N ARG A 64 -22.58 6.15 6.16
CA ARG A 64 -21.92 5.04 5.44
C ARG A 64 -21.46 5.53 4.07
N ALA A 65 -20.20 5.95 3.98
CA ALA A 65 -19.60 6.27 2.70
C ALA A 65 -19.92 5.07 1.81
N ALA A 66 -20.63 5.28 0.71
CA ALA A 66 -20.68 4.26 -0.34
C ALA A 66 -19.22 3.90 -0.58
N LEU A 67 -18.82 2.66 -0.24
CA LEU A 67 -17.44 2.20 -0.04
C LEU A 67 -16.48 3.08 -0.85
N ASN A 68 -15.91 4.12 -0.21
CA ASN A 68 -15.10 5.09 -0.94
C ASN A 68 -13.86 4.33 -1.40
N THR A 69 -13.55 4.42 -2.68
CA THR A 69 -12.33 3.88 -3.23
C THR A 69 -11.25 4.94 -3.09
N ARG A 70 -10.15 4.57 -2.43
CA ARG A 70 -8.95 5.40 -2.39
C ARG A 70 -8.00 4.92 -3.46
N ILE A 71 -7.45 5.83 -4.25
CA ILE A 71 -6.57 5.52 -5.37
C ILE A 71 -5.41 6.48 -5.32
N THR A 72 -4.19 5.96 -5.39
CA THR A 72 -2.99 6.75 -5.68
C THR A 72 -2.51 6.36 -7.06
N TYR A 73 -2.31 7.33 -7.93
CA TYR A 73 -1.71 7.11 -9.24
C TYR A 73 -0.64 8.15 -9.54
N CYS A 74 0.47 7.72 -10.11
CA CYS A 74 1.64 8.57 -10.32
C CYS A 74 2.16 8.52 -11.76
N SER A 75 2.83 9.59 -12.16
CA SER A 75 3.25 9.80 -13.56
C SER A 75 4.64 9.26 -13.91
N SER A 76 5.36 8.67 -12.95
CA SER A 76 6.72 8.20 -13.17
C SER A 76 7.08 6.97 -12.35
N ARG A 77 8.18 6.35 -12.75
CA ARG A 77 8.78 5.20 -12.09
C ARG A 77 10.30 5.30 -12.22
N ILE A 78 11.01 5.10 -11.11
CA ILE A 78 12.48 4.98 -11.10
C ILE A 78 12.82 3.61 -10.50
N GLY A 79 13.40 2.71 -11.30
CA GLY A 79 13.67 1.34 -10.85
C GLY A 79 12.36 0.61 -10.54
N ASN A 80 12.17 0.14 -9.30
CA ASN A 80 10.92 -0.49 -8.84
C ASN A 80 10.05 0.44 -7.99
N VAL A 81 10.36 1.73 -7.93
CA VAL A 81 9.64 2.71 -7.12
C VAL A 81 8.69 3.51 -8.00
N CYS A 82 7.40 3.55 -7.61
CA CYS A 82 6.39 4.42 -8.22
C CYS A 82 6.51 5.84 -7.65
N GLY A 83 6.45 6.88 -8.49
CA GLY A 83 6.61 8.26 -8.04
C GLY A 83 6.43 9.32 -9.11
N GLY A 84 7.05 10.49 -8.92
CA GLY A 84 6.84 11.66 -9.78
C GLY A 84 5.67 12.52 -9.30
N ALA A 85 4.81 12.96 -10.21
CA ALA A 85 3.58 13.65 -9.84
C ALA A 85 2.52 12.61 -9.49
N CYS A 86 2.11 12.58 -8.22
CA CYS A 86 1.12 11.63 -7.73
C CYS A 86 -0.21 12.36 -7.44
N THR A 87 -1.30 11.66 -7.74
CA THR A 87 -2.65 12.11 -7.45
C THR A 87 -3.35 11.08 -6.59
N VAL A 88 -4.02 11.56 -5.54
CA VAL A 88 -4.82 10.76 -4.63
C VAL A 88 -6.29 11.08 -4.85
N TYR A 89 -7.09 10.07 -5.13
CA TYR A 89 -8.54 10.14 -5.20
C TYR A 89 -9.14 9.44 -3.97
N ASP A 90 -10.11 10.06 -3.30
CA ASP A 90 -10.95 9.42 -2.28
C ASP A 90 -12.42 9.74 -2.59
N GLY A 91 -13.16 8.76 -3.10
CA GLY A 91 -14.55 8.95 -3.46
C GLY A 91 -15.24 7.69 -3.95
N GLY A 92 -16.51 7.84 -4.34
CA GLY A 92 -17.31 6.74 -4.88
C GLY A 92 -17.09 6.50 -6.38
N ALA A 93 -18.12 6.00 -7.05
CA ALA A 93 -18.08 5.72 -8.47
C ALA A 93 -17.74 6.97 -9.32
N ALA A 94 -16.74 6.84 -10.18
CA ALA A 94 -16.27 7.91 -11.03
C ALA A 94 -15.45 7.37 -12.21
N CYS A 95 -15.41 8.13 -13.30
CA CYS A 95 -14.36 7.97 -14.30
C CYS A 95 -13.33 9.08 -14.10
N LEU A 96 -12.13 8.70 -13.69
CA LEU A 96 -11.04 9.63 -13.43
C LEU A 96 -10.25 9.85 -14.72
N ASN A 97 -10.05 11.11 -15.09
CA ASN A 97 -9.08 11.46 -16.12
C ASN A 97 -7.68 11.39 -15.51
N ALA A 98 -6.89 10.43 -15.96
CA ALA A 98 -5.58 10.13 -15.38
C ALA A 98 -4.53 9.97 -16.48
N PRO A 99 -4.37 10.98 -17.36
CA PRO A 99 -3.37 10.92 -18.41
C PRO A 99 -1.98 10.81 -17.78
N ASP A 100 -1.09 10.11 -18.47
CA ASP A 100 0.31 9.92 -18.08
C ASP A 100 0.50 9.07 -16.81
N THR A 101 -0.54 8.34 -16.37
CA THR A 101 -0.39 7.40 -15.25
C THR A 101 0.52 6.24 -15.66
N VAL A 102 1.57 6.03 -14.88
CA VAL A 102 2.57 4.96 -15.08
C VAL A 102 2.39 3.84 -14.06
N CYS A 103 1.92 4.18 -12.87
CA CYS A 103 1.68 3.22 -11.81
C CYS A 103 0.58 3.70 -10.89
N LEU A 104 -0.17 2.75 -10.33
CA LEU A 104 -1.28 3.05 -9.43
C LEU A 104 -1.46 1.97 -8.37
N ALA A 105 -2.05 2.37 -7.25
CA ALA A 105 -2.52 1.48 -6.20
C ALA A 105 -3.89 1.96 -5.74
N ALA A 106 -4.74 1.05 -5.25
CA ALA A 106 -6.07 1.41 -4.78
C ALA A 106 -6.52 0.54 -3.61
N THR A 107 -7.50 1.01 -2.84
CA THR A 107 -8.13 0.22 -1.76
C THR A 107 -9.28 -0.66 -2.23
N GLN A 108 -9.64 -0.59 -3.51
CA GLN A 108 -10.62 -1.48 -4.15
C GLN A 108 -10.16 -1.84 -5.56
N ASN A 109 -10.82 -2.84 -6.16
CA ASN A 109 -10.55 -3.22 -7.54
C ASN A 109 -11.07 -2.14 -8.50
N VAL A 110 -10.16 -1.47 -9.19
CA VAL A 110 -10.46 -0.42 -10.17
C VAL A 110 -10.07 -0.85 -11.56
N GLY A 111 -10.74 -0.33 -12.58
CA GLY A 111 -10.34 -0.52 -13.97
C GLY A 111 -9.35 0.57 -14.39
N PHE A 112 -8.25 0.22 -15.03
CA PHE A 112 -7.38 1.18 -15.71
C PHE A 112 -7.46 0.99 -17.22
N CYS A 113 -7.66 2.08 -17.96
CA CYS A 113 -7.95 2.06 -19.38
C CYS A 113 -6.90 2.85 -20.15
N SER A 114 -6.49 2.34 -21.31
CA SER A 114 -5.55 3.02 -22.22
C SER A 114 -6.21 4.12 -23.08
N SER A 115 -7.55 4.18 -23.05
CA SER A 115 -8.35 5.22 -23.68
C SER A 115 -8.88 6.21 -22.64
N PRO A 116 -9.03 7.50 -22.98
CA PRO A 116 -9.63 8.48 -22.07
C PRO A 116 -11.13 8.22 -21.91
N GLY A 117 -11.71 8.68 -20.79
CA GLY A 117 -13.16 8.64 -20.57
C GLY A 117 -13.72 7.28 -20.16
N CYS A 118 -12.88 6.33 -19.72
CA CYS A 118 -13.28 5.01 -19.24
C CYS A 118 -14.15 4.23 -20.24
N VAL A 119 -13.79 4.35 -21.52
CA VAL A 119 -14.43 3.63 -22.62
C VAL A 119 -13.51 2.55 -23.18
N GLY A 120 -14.11 1.57 -23.84
CA GLY A 120 -13.38 0.45 -24.44
C GLY A 120 -12.94 -0.57 -23.39
N ASP A 121 -11.84 -1.26 -23.69
CA ASP A 121 -11.30 -2.30 -22.83
C ASP A 121 -10.44 -1.70 -21.72
N CYS A 122 -10.84 -1.97 -20.48
CA CYS A 122 -10.11 -1.60 -19.27
C CYS A 122 -9.63 -2.88 -18.58
N THR A 123 -8.42 -2.85 -18.04
CA THR A 123 -7.85 -3.95 -17.26
C THR A 123 -8.15 -3.71 -15.79
N GLN A 124 -8.49 -4.77 -15.04
CA GLN A 124 -8.74 -4.64 -13.61
C GLN A 124 -7.41 -4.61 -12.86
N LEU A 125 -7.37 -3.85 -11.76
CA LEU A 125 -6.21 -3.76 -10.89
C LEU A 125 -5.80 -5.13 -10.33
N THR A 126 -6.76 -6.02 -10.07
CA THR A 126 -6.49 -7.41 -9.68
C THR A 126 -5.73 -8.22 -10.73
N ASP A 127 -5.82 -7.84 -12.01
CA ASP A 127 -5.13 -8.49 -13.13
C ASP A 127 -3.75 -7.87 -13.40
N CYS A 128 -3.23 -7.10 -12.45
CA CYS A 128 -1.90 -6.50 -12.58
C CYS A 128 -0.82 -7.57 -12.78
N ILE A 129 -0.07 -7.44 -13.87
CA ILE A 129 0.98 -8.40 -14.24
C ILE A 129 2.32 -8.07 -13.58
N MET A 130 2.56 -6.80 -13.24
CA MET A 130 3.83 -6.34 -12.68
C MET A 130 3.62 -5.42 -11.49
N PHE A 131 3.91 -5.95 -10.31
CA PHE A 131 3.91 -5.19 -9.06
C PHE A 131 5.25 -4.51 -8.81
N LEU A 132 5.17 -3.29 -8.29
CA LEU A 132 6.27 -2.43 -7.88
C LEU A 132 6.39 -2.43 -6.34
N GLU A 133 7.41 -1.77 -5.84
CA GLU A 133 7.61 -1.60 -4.41
C GLU A 133 6.40 -0.89 -3.78
N GLY A 134 6.02 -1.30 -2.56
CA GLY A 134 4.83 -0.80 -1.89
C GLY A 134 3.50 -1.32 -2.43
N GLY A 135 3.51 -2.28 -3.37
CA GLY A 135 2.28 -2.88 -3.90
C GLY A 135 1.60 -2.05 -4.99
N PHE A 136 2.31 -1.09 -5.58
CA PHE A 136 1.85 -0.39 -6.77
C PHE A 136 1.81 -1.31 -7.97
N CYS A 137 0.78 -1.21 -8.79
CA CYS A 137 0.74 -1.84 -10.10
C CYS A 137 1.45 -0.98 -11.13
N PHE A 138 2.26 -1.59 -12.00
CA PHE A 138 2.81 -0.93 -13.19
C PHE A 138 1.77 -0.95 -14.31
N THR A 139 1.28 0.23 -14.67
CA THR A 139 0.17 0.44 -15.61
C THR A 139 0.54 1.51 -16.65
N PRO A 140 1.58 1.29 -17.46
CA PRO A 140 1.95 2.25 -18.48
C PRO A 140 0.78 2.50 -19.45
N ASP A 141 0.75 3.68 -20.05
CA ASP A 141 -0.28 4.12 -21.01
C ASP A 141 -1.70 4.28 -20.45
N THR A 142 -1.87 4.25 -19.12
CA THR A 142 -3.16 4.52 -18.50
C THR A 142 -3.56 5.97 -18.75
N LYS A 143 -4.79 6.17 -19.26
CA LYS A 143 -5.37 7.48 -19.55
C LYS A 143 -6.61 7.78 -18.72
N SER A 144 -7.30 6.74 -18.24
CA SER A 144 -8.40 6.92 -17.31
C SER A 144 -8.53 5.74 -16.36
N ILE A 145 -9.09 6.01 -15.18
CA ILE A 145 -9.33 5.02 -14.13
C ILE A 145 -10.83 4.97 -13.84
N LEU A 146 -11.43 3.80 -14.04
CA LEU A 146 -12.82 3.52 -13.73
C LEU A 146 -12.94 3.05 -12.28
N VAL A 147 -13.64 3.86 -11.50
CA VAL A 147 -14.07 3.54 -10.14
C VAL A 147 -15.52 3.10 -10.22
N SER A 148 -15.78 1.82 -9.95
CA SER A 148 -17.14 1.28 -9.95
C SER A 148 -17.77 1.42 -8.57
N PRO A 149 -19.09 1.68 -8.48
CA PRO A 149 -19.80 1.51 -7.22
C PRO A 149 -19.91 0.00 -6.98
N LEU A 150 -19.36 -0.48 -5.86
CA LEU A 150 -19.61 -1.84 -5.36
C LEU A 150 -21.11 -2.09 -5.13
#